data_AF-A0A8T4RRH1-F1
#
_entry.id   AF-A0A8T4RRH1-F1
#
_cell.length_a   1.000
_cell.length_b   1.000
_cell.length_c   1.000
_cell.angle_alpha   90.00
_cell.angle_beta   90.00
_cell.angle_gamma   90.00
#
_symmetry.space_group_name_H-M   'P 1'
#
loop_
_entity.id
_entity.type
_entity.pdbx_description
1 polymer ?
#
loop_
_entity_poly.entity_id
_entity_poly.type
_entity_poly.pdbx_seq_one_letter_code
_entity_poly.pdbx_strand_id
1 'polypeptide(L)'
;MVKMKNKSILLLSGVVLLLISSFMVSAQGEGGLSGIFSKLLDIGSLKFLGVGEDNQLFGFIRIALAVMIFSIIYMGLSVIPNMSRNVAITVAIVLAIIASVFTPKSILAAMGETYAAIFALLIIGGPIVGLGWLLFGTPTNSRGVAFIKLIGVCFMMWLVNELNYWAAILAGAAL
;
A
#
# COMPACT_ATOMS: atom_id res chain seq x y z
N MET A 1 -36.99 27.37 -2.92
CA MET A 1 -36.21 28.03 -1.86
C MET A 1 -36.37 27.21 -0.58
N VAL A 2 -35.49 26.24 -0.34
CA VAL A 2 -35.63 25.28 0.77
C VAL A 2 -34.98 25.87 2.02
N LYS A 3 -35.80 26.27 3.01
CA LYS A 3 -35.33 26.68 4.34
C LYS A 3 -34.76 25.45 5.06
N MET A 4 -33.46 25.22 4.96
CA MET A 4 -32.80 24.24 5.81
C MET A 4 -32.78 24.76 7.25
N LYS A 5 -33.45 24.02 8.14
CA LYS A 5 -33.58 24.32 9.56
C LYS A 5 -32.21 24.13 10.23
N ASN A 6 -31.73 25.16 10.92
CA ASN A 6 -30.37 25.30 11.50
C ASN A 6 -29.84 24.08 12.30
N LYS A 7 -30.72 23.18 12.75
CA LYS A 7 -30.37 21.94 13.47
C LYS A 7 -29.75 20.86 12.57
N SER A 8 -30.10 20.81 11.28
CA SER A 8 -29.60 19.80 10.34
C SER A 8 -28.14 20.04 9.95
N ILE A 9 -27.73 21.30 9.84
CA ILE A 9 -26.34 21.71 9.53
C ILE A 9 -25.41 21.44 10.72
N LEU A 10 -25.89 21.64 11.95
CA LEU A 10 -25.15 21.32 13.17
C LEU A 10 -24.92 19.81 13.33
N LEU A 11 -25.94 18.98 13.04
CA LEU A 11 -25.79 17.52 13.05
C LEU A 11 -24.85 17.03 11.94
N LEU A 12 -24.93 17.62 10.74
CA LEU A 12 -24.02 17.27 9.64
C LEU A 12 -22.57 17.64 9.97
N SER A 13 -22.33 18.82 10.55
CA SER A 13 -21.01 19.28 11.01
C SER A 13 -20.44 18.37 12.12
N GLY A 14 -21.28 17.97 13.08
CA GLY A 14 -20.88 17.05 14.15
C GLY A 14 -20.48 15.66 13.65
N VAL A 15 -21.19 15.12 12.65
CA VAL A 15 -20.84 13.84 12.01
C VAL A 15 -19.55 13.95 11.19
N VAL A 16 -19.34 15.07 10.49
CA VAL A 16 -18.10 15.32 9.74
C VAL A 16 -16.89 15.44 10.68
N LEU A 17 -17.01 16.10 11.83
CA LEU A 17 -15.95 16.18 12.84
C LEU A 17 -15.63 14.81 13.48
N LEU A 18 -16.65 13.97 13.72
CA LEU A 18 -16.45 12.61 14.22
C LEU A 18 -15.75 11.70 13.19
N LEU A 19 -16.06 11.84 11.90
CA LEU A 19 -15.40 11.10 10.84
C LEU A 19 -13.93 11.55 10.68
N ILE A 20 -13.63 12.85 10.83
CA ILE A 20 -12.25 13.36 10.81
C ILE A 20 -11.44 12.83 12.01
N SER A 21 -12.04 12.69 13.19
CA SER A 21 -11.37 12.15 14.37
C SER A 21 -11.01 10.65 14.26
N SER A 22 -11.71 9.92 13.39
CA SER A 22 -11.45 8.48 13.17
C SER A 22 -10.17 8.23 12.35
N PHE A 23 -9.65 9.23 11.65
CA PHE A 23 -8.41 9.13 10.87
C PHE A 23 -7.14 9.46 11.68
N MET A 24 -7.26 9.91 12.94
CA MET A 24 -6.12 10.32 13.78
C MET A 24 -5.66 9.28 14.79
N VAL A 25 -6.19 8.05 14.73
CA VAL A 25 -5.69 6.95 15.59
C VAL A 25 -4.39 6.42 15.01
N SER A 26 -3.29 7.09 15.30
CA SER A 26 -1.95 6.48 15.24
C SER A 26 -1.85 5.47 16.39
N ALA A 27 -1.82 4.19 16.04
CA ALA A 27 -1.59 3.11 16.99
C ALA A 27 -0.13 3.16 17.49
N GLN A 28 0.18 4.04 18.45
CA GLN A 28 1.40 3.95 19.25
C GLN A 28 1.19 2.92 20.36
N GLY A 29 1.43 1.65 20.04
CA GLY A 29 1.56 0.57 20.99
C GLY A 29 3.02 0.15 21.12
N GLU A 30 3.76 0.77 22.03
CA GLU A 30 5.05 0.26 22.48
C GLU A 30 4.84 -1.01 23.31
N GLY A 31 5.51 -2.12 22.93
CA GLY A 31 5.81 -3.18 23.89
C GLY A 31 5.73 -4.64 23.46
N GLY A 32 4.96 -5.02 22.44
CA GLY A 32 4.77 -6.45 22.10
C GLY A 32 5.24 -6.83 20.69
N LEU A 33 4.61 -6.22 19.69
CA LEU A 33 4.87 -6.52 18.27
C LEU A 33 6.12 -5.82 17.74
N SER A 34 6.36 -4.58 18.15
CA SER A 34 7.51 -3.79 17.70
C SER A 34 8.85 -4.49 18.01
N GLY A 35 8.97 -5.14 19.18
CA GLY A 35 10.18 -5.87 19.58
C GLY A 35 10.40 -7.22 18.89
N ILE A 36 9.33 -7.87 18.42
CA ILE A 36 9.44 -9.10 17.61
C ILE A 36 9.75 -8.70 16.16
N PHE A 37 9.12 -7.62 15.68
CA PHE A 37 9.33 -7.09 14.35
C PHE A 37 10.77 -6.58 14.18
N SER A 38 11.32 -5.86 15.16
CA SER A 38 12.72 -5.42 15.13
C SER A 38 13.71 -6.59 15.07
N LYS A 39 13.47 -7.66 15.84
CA LYS A 39 14.28 -8.90 15.77
C LYS A 39 14.15 -9.62 14.43
N LEU A 40 12.95 -9.64 13.85
CA LEU A 40 12.75 -10.21 12.52
C LEU A 40 13.53 -9.40 11.46
N LEU A 41 13.42 -8.07 11.52
CA LEU A 41 14.13 -7.14 10.64
C LEU A 41 15.66 -7.20 10.78
N ASP A 42 16.17 -7.46 11.99
CA ASP A 42 17.60 -7.67 12.22
C ASP A 42 18.13 -8.94 11.53
N ILE A 43 17.30 -9.99 11.42
CA ILE A 43 17.63 -11.22 10.67
C ILE A 43 17.57 -10.94 9.16
N GLY A 44 16.53 -10.22 8.71
CA GLY A 44 16.35 -9.88 7.29
C GLY A 44 17.39 -8.90 6.73
N SER A 45 17.88 -7.98 7.57
CA SER A 45 18.94 -7.02 7.21
C SER A 45 20.33 -7.64 7.15
N LEU A 46 20.45 -8.97 7.38
CA LEU A 46 21.71 -9.70 7.42
C LEU A 46 22.76 -9.10 8.37
N LYS A 47 22.31 -8.36 9.39
CA LYS A 47 23.19 -7.73 10.39
C LYS A 47 24.08 -8.75 11.11
N PHE A 48 23.58 -9.99 11.23
CA PHE A 48 24.32 -11.16 11.72
C PHE A 48 25.54 -11.56 10.87
N LEU A 49 25.54 -11.30 9.56
CA LEU A 49 26.63 -11.63 8.64
C LEU A 49 27.67 -10.50 8.52
N GLY A 50 27.54 -9.41 9.29
CA GLY A 50 28.45 -8.25 9.22
C GLY A 50 28.27 -7.37 7.99
N VAL A 51 27.32 -7.69 7.10
CA VAL A 51 26.97 -6.93 5.89
C VAL A 51 25.83 -5.93 6.20
N GLY A 52 25.86 -5.35 7.40
CA GLY A 52 24.76 -4.54 7.93
C GLY A 52 24.36 -3.42 6.97
N GLU A 53 23.13 -3.48 6.47
CA GLU A 53 22.53 -2.40 5.68
C GLU A 53 21.83 -1.41 6.62
N ASP A 54 22.05 -0.10 6.40
CA ASP A 54 21.49 0.97 7.23
C ASP A 54 19.95 1.12 7.09
N ASN A 55 19.36 0.54 6.04
CA ASN A 55 17.92 0.66 5.76
C ASN A 55 17.14 -0.61 6.13
N GLN A 56 16.42 -0.56 7.26
CA GLN A 56 15.54 -1.62 7.76
C GLN A 56 14.48 -2.08 6.73
N LEU A 57 14.09 -1.21 5.79
CA LEU A 57 13.16 -1.51 4.71
C LEU A 57 13.66 -2.65 3.80
N PHE A 58 14.95 -2.67 3.46
CA PHE A 58 15.52 -3.73 2.63
C PHE A 58 15.53 -5.07 3.37
N GLY A 59 15.77 -5.06 4.67
CA GLY A 59 15.66 -6.25 5.52
C GLY A 59 14.24 -6.82 5.54
N PHE A 60 13.23 -5.96 5.63
CA PHE A 60 11.82 -6.37 5.53
C PHE A 60 11.51 -7.01 4.17
N ILE A 61 11.91 -6.35 3.07
CA ILE A 61 11.64 -6.82 1.71
C ILE A 61 12.31 -8.19 1.47
N ARG A 62 13.51 -8.43 2.01
CA ARG A 62 14.16 -9.75 1.95
C ARG A 62 13.34 -10.82 2.65
N ILE A 63 12.84 -10.57 3.85
CA ILE A 63 11.99 -11.54 4.56
C ILE A 63 10.70 -11.81 3.79
N ALA A 64 10.04 -10.77 3.28
CA ALA A 64 8.83 -10.92 2.48
C ALA A 64 9.10 -11.74 1.20
N LEU A 65 10.23 -11.49 0.55
CA LEU A 65 10.69 -12.22 -0.62
C LEU A 65 11.03 -13.68 -0.29
N ALA A 66 11.64 -13.95 0.86
CA ALA A 66 11.89 -15.32 1.35
C ALA A 66 10.58 -16.09 1.55
N VAL A 67 9.57 -15.48 2.18
CA VAL A 67 8.26 -16.10 2.39
C VAL A 67 7.54 -16.36 1.05
N MET A 68 7.64 -15.43 0.11
CA MET A 68 7.08 -15.58 -1.24
C MET A 68 7.75 -16.73 -2.00
N ILE A 69 9.08 -16.77 -2.04
CA ILE A 69 9.85 -17.83 -2.71
C ILE A 69 9.57 -19.18 -2.05
N PHE A 70 9.54 -19.23 -0.73
CA PHE A 70 9.14 -20.44 0.01
C PHE A 70 7.77 -20.94 -0.45
N SER A 71 6.78 -20.05 -0.53
CA SER A 71 5.41 -20.42 -0.92
C SER A 71 5.35 -20.98 -2.35
N ILE A 72 6.08 -20.37 -3.29
CA ILE A 72 6.14 -20.82 -4.69
C ILE A 72 6.84 -22.19 -4.80
N ILE A 73 8.00 -22.33 -4.16
CA ILE A 73 8.78 -23.58 -4.21
C ILE A 73 8.02 -24.69 -3.50
N TYR A 74 7.45 -24.42 -2.33
CA TYR A 74 6.63 -25.40 -1.60
C TYR A 74 5.42 -25.84 -2.41
N MET A 75 4.72 -24.90 -3.06
CA MET A 75 3.61 -25.24 -3.95
C MET A 75 4.07 -26.12 -5.11
N GLY A 76 5.18 -25.77 -5.79
CA GLY A 76 5.75 -26.58 -6.86
C GLY A 76 6.16 -27.99 -6.40
N LEU A 77 6.79 -28.11 -5.24
CA LEU A 77 7.19 -29.39 -4.64
C LEU A 77 5.97 -30.22 -4.20
N SER A 78 4.90 -29.59 -3.74
CA SER A 78 3.67 -30.26 -3.30
C SER A 78 2.89 -30.93 -4.43
N VAL A 79 3.15 -30.54 -5.68
CA VAL A 79 2.52 -31.13 -6.88
C VAL A 79 3.24 -32.43 -7.30
N ILE A 80 4.45 -32.67 -6.80
CA ILE A 80 5.24 -33.85 -7.16
C ILE A 80 4.71 -35.09 -6.42
N PRO A 81 4.27 -36.14 -7.14
CA PRO A 81 3.82 -37.37 -6.50
C PRO A 81 4.97 -38.07 -5.78
N ASN A 82 4.69 -38.66 -4.61
CA ASN A 82 5.64 -39.35 -3.71
C ASN A 82 6.63 -38.48 -2.93
N MET A 83 6.46 -37.15 -2.89
CA MET A 83 7.26 -36.30 -2.01
C MET A 83 6.65 -36.25 -0.60
N SER A 84 7.44 -36.57 0.43
CA SER A 84 6.99 -36.44 1.81
C SER A 84 6.91 -34.96 2.20
N ARG A 85 5.82 -34.58 2.89
CA ARG A 85 5.53 -33.19 3.27
C ARG A 85 6.70 -32.53 4.01
N ASN A 86 7.36 -33.28 4.90
CA ASN A 86 8.48 -32.77 5.69
C ASN A 86 9.69 -32.44 4.82
N VAL A 87 10.00 -33.28 3.82
CA VAL A 87 11.13 -33.03 2.90
C VAL A 87 10.81 -31.84 2.00
N ALA A 88 9.58 -31.72 1.51
CA ALA A 88 9.16 -30.56 0.71
C ALA A 88 9.30 -29.24 1.46
N ILE A 89 8.89 -29.20 2.74
CA ILE A 89 9.03 -28.01 3.58
C ILE A 89 10.51 -27.66 3.79
N THR A 90 11.34 -28.63 4.19
CA THR A 90 12.77 -28.37 4.45
C THR A 90 13.49 -27.87 3.20
N VAL A 91 13.27 -28.52 2.05
CA VAL A 91 13.89 -28.10 0.79
C VAL A 91 13.42 -26.70 0.39
N ALA A 92 12.12 -26.41 0.52
CA ALA A 92 11.59 -25.08 0.22
C ALA A 92 12.17 -23.99 1.14
N ILE A 93 12.33 -24.26 2.44
CA ILE A 93 12.92 -23.30 3.40
C ILE A 93 14.37 -23.01 3.04
N VAL A 94 15.19 -24.05 2.81
CA VAL A 94 16.61 -23.87 2.50
C VAL A 94 16.79 -23.09 1.20
N LEU A 95 16.04 -23.44 0.15
CA LEU A 95 16.11 -22.74 -1.13
C LEU A 95 15.63 -21.29 -1.03
N ALA A 96 14.57 -21.02 -0.25
CA ALA A 96 14.07 -19.67 -0.05
C ALA A 96 15.06 -18.78 0.70
N ILE A 97 15.74 -19.31 1.72
CA ILE A 97 16.78 -18.58 2.45
C ILE A 97 17.95 -18.25 1.52
N ILE A 98 18.45 -19.24 0.76
CA ILE A 98 19.54 -19.03 -0.21
C ILE A 98 19.13 -17.94 -1.20
N ALA A 99 17.98 -18.08 -1.86
CA ALA A 99 17.52 -17.11 -2.84
C ALA A 99 17.38 -15.70 -2.25
N SER A 100 16.82 -15.57 -1.05
CA SER A 100 16.64 -14.28 -0.39
C SER A 100 17.96 -13.61 0.04
N VAL A 101 18.93 -14.39 0.50
CA VAL A 101 20.23 -13.87 0.97
C VAL A 101 21.08 -13.41 -0.22
N PHE A 102 21.05 -14.16 -1.32
CA PHE A 102 21.86 -13.86 -2.51
C PHE A 102 21.23 -12.82 -3.45
N THR A 103 20.00 -12.37 -3.20
CA THR A 103 19.38 -11.34 -4.04
C THR A 103 19.99 -9.96 -3.73
N PRO A 104 20.68 -9.32 -4.69
CA PRO A 104 21.31 -8.02 -4.48
C PRO A 104 20.26 -6.90 -4.31
N LYS A 105 20.62 -5.89 -3.52
CA LYS A 105 19.76 -4.73 -3.21
C LYS A 105 19.25 -3.97 -4.43
N SER A 106 20.02 -3.94 -5.52
CA SER A 106 19.62 -3.28 -6.77
C SER A 106 18.39 -3.95 -7.40
N ILE A 107 18.26 -5.28 -7.27
CA ILE A 107 17.08 -6.00 -7.75
C ILE A 107 15.87 -5.73 -6.85
N LEU A 108 16.07 -5.68 -5.52
CA LEU A 108 14.99 -5.34 -4.59
C LEU A 108 14.47 -3.92 -4.83
N ALA A 109 15.35 -2.96 -5.06
CA ALA A 109 14.98 -1.57 -5.36
C ALA A 109 14.25 -1.48 -6.71
N ALA A 110 14.75 -2.13 -7.76
CA ALA A 110 14.10 -2.16 -9.07
C ALA A 110 12.70 -2.80 -9.01
N MET A 111 12.51 -3.86 -8.22
CA MET A 111 11.17 -4.41 -7.97
C MET A 111 10.28 -3.37 -7.26
N GLY A 112 10.78 -2.69 -6.23
CA GLY A 112 10.04 -1.61 -5.57
C GLY A 112 9.61 -0.49 -6.53
N GLU A 113 10.52 -0.05 -7.41
CA GLU A 113 10.24 1.00 -8.41
C GLU A 113 9.19 0.58 -9.44
N THR A 114 9.28 -0.65 -9.96
CA THR A 114 8.32 -1.15 -10.96
C THR A 114 6.90 -1.26 -10.40
N TYR A 115 6.74 -1.77 -9.17
CA TYR A 115 5.42 -1.83 -8.54
C TYR A 115 4.94 -0.43 -8.10
N ALA A 116 5.82 0.43 -7.60
CA ALA A 116 5.47 1.81 -7.25
C ALA A 116 4.93 2.58 -8.46
N ALA A 117 5.50 2.40 -9.64
CA ALA A 117 5.02 3.03 -10.87
C ALA A 117 3.59 2.58 -11.24
N ILE A 118 3.27 1.29 -11.09
CA ILE A 118 1.92 0.76 -11.34
C ILE A 118 0.92 1.32 -10.33
N PHE A 119 1.27 1.33 -9.03
CA PHE A 119 0.40 1.90 -8.00
C PHE A 119 0.22 3.41 -8.17
N ALA A 120 1.26 4.15 -8.56
CA ALA A 120 1.17 5.57 -8.88
C ALA A 120 0.22 5.80 -10.06
N LEU A 121 0.32 4.98 -11.12
CA LEU A 121 -0.59 5.05 -12.26
C LEU A 121 -2.03 4.76 -11.86
N LEU A 122 -2.27 3.81 -10.94
CA LEU A 122 -3.63 3.48 -10.50
C LEU A 122 -4.21 4.54 -9.57
N ILE A 123 -3.41 5.06 -8.64
CA ILE A 123 -3.83 6.09 -7.67
C ILE A 123 -4.08 7.44 -8.36
N ILE A 124 -3.24 7.83 -9.32
CA ILE A 124 -3.42 9.09 -10.08
C ILE A 124 -4.40 8.89 -11.24
N GLY A 125 -4.30 7.78 -11.97
CA GLY A 125 -5.13 7.48 -13.13
C GLY A 125 -6.57 7.13 -12.77
N GLY A 126 -6.83 6.49 -11.62
CA GLY A 126 -8.18 6.14 -11.16
C GLY A 126 -9.12 7.35 -11.08
N PRO A 127 -8.74 8.45 -10.39
CA PRO A 127 -9.50 9.69 -10.38
C PRO A 127 -9.70 10.33 -11.75
N ILE A 128 -8.70 10.28 -12.63
CA ILE A 128 -8.78 10.85 -14.00
C ILE A 128 -9.76 10.07 -14.87
N VAL A 129 -9.70 8.74 -14.84
CA VAL A 129 -10.64 7.85 -15.54
C VAL A 129 -12.04 7.98 -14.93
N GLY A 130 -12.13 8.10 -13.60
CA GLY A 130 -13.37 8.35 -12.87
C GLY A 130 -14.05 9.66 -13.29
N LEU A 131 -13.28 10.73 -13.50
CA LEU A 131 -13.75 12.01 -14.05
C LEU A 131 -14.30 11.84 -15.47
N GLY A 132 -13.56 11.16 -16.33
CA GLY A 132 -14.00 10.86 -17.70
C GLY A 132 -15.32 10.11 -17.74
N TRP A 133 -15.47 9.07 -16.91
CA TRP A 133 -16.70 8.29 -16.83
C TRP A 133 -17.87 9.11 -16.25
N LEU A 134 -17.61 9.95 -15.25
CA LEU A 134 -18.64 10.80 -14.63
C LEU A 134 -19.15 11.90 -15.60
N LEU A 135 -18.29 12.39 -16.50
CA LEU A 135 -18.66 13.39 -17.51
C LEU A 135 -19.40 12.77 -18.70
N PHE A 136 -18.86 11.69 -19.28
CA PHE A 136 -19.37 11.10 -20.53
C PHE A 136 -20.36 9.94 -20.34
N GLY A 137 -20.31 9.23 -19.22
CA GLY A 137 -21.08 8.00 -18.99
C GLY A 137 -22.47 8.21 -18.36
N THR A 138 -22.78 9.39 -17.82
CA THR A 138 -24.06 9.65 -17.15
C THR A 138 -24.89 10.70 -17.92
N PRO A 139 -26.16 10.44 -18.27
CA PRO A 139 -26.98 11.42 -18.97
C PRO A 139 -27.41 12.58 -18.05
N THR A 140 -27.17 13.82 -18.49
CA THR A 140 -27.50 15.02 -17.71
C THR A 140 -28.95 15.46 -17.99
N ASN A 141 -29.91 14.80 -17.34
CA ASN A 141 -31.35 15.06 -17.57
C ASN A 141 -31.95 16.18 -16.70
N SER A 142 -31.24 16.66 -15.67
CA SER A 142 -31.74 17.70 -14.75
C SER A 142 -30.63 18.59 -14.23
N ARG A 143 -30.96 19.86 -13.93
CA ARG A 143 -30.07 20.85 -13.32
C ARG A 143 -29.46 20.37 -11.99
N GLY A 144 -30.17 19.52 -11.24
CA GLY A 144 -29.64 18.92 -10.01
C GLY A 144 -28.55 17.87 -10.27
N VAL A 145 -28.66 17.09 -11.35
CA VAL A 145 -27.64 16.12 -11.76
C VAL A 145 -26.40 16.84 -12.29
N ALA A 146 -26.57 17.98 -12.96
CA ALA A 146 -25.45 18.83 -13.36
C ALA A 146 -24.70 19.39 -12.13
N PHE A 147 -25.40 19.76 -11.06
CA PHE A 147 -24.78 20.25 -9.82
C PHE A 147 -24.02 19.16 -9.06
N ILE A 148 -24.58 17.94 -8.97
CA ILE A 148 -23.90 16.77 -8.38
C ILE A 148 -22.66 16.41 -9.19
N LYS A 149 -22.73 16.48 -10.53
CA LYS A 149 -21.56 16.27 -11.38
C LYS A 149 -20.49 17.32 -11.16
N LEU A 150 -20.86 18.59 -11.04
CA LEU A 150 -19.91 19.67 -10.78
C LEU A 150 -19.21 19.48 -9.43
N ILE A 151 -19.95 19.09 -8.38
CA ILE A 151 -19.36 18.72 -7.08
C ILE A 151 -18.43 17.51 -7.22
N GLY A 152 -18.85 16.46 -7.94
CA GLY A 152 -18.04 15.27 -8.18
C GLY A 152 -16.75 15.58 -8.94
N VAL A 153 -16.81 16.48 -9.94
CA VAL A 153 -15.65 16.95 -10.68
C VAL A 153 -14.73 17.77 -9.80
N CYS A 154 -15.26 18.70 -9.00
CA CYS A 154 -14.47 19.48 -8.04
C CYS A 154 -13.79 18.59 -6.99
N PHE A 155 -14.49 17.57 -6.47
CA PHE A 155 -13.93 16.62 -5.50
C PHE A 155 -12.81 15.78 -6.11
N MET A 156 -13.01 15.25 -7.32
CA MET A 156 -11.99 14.46 -8.02
C MET A 156 -10.77 15.32 -8.41
N MET A 157 -10.96 16.57 -8.84
CA MET A 157 -9.87 17.50 -9.13
C MET A 157 -9.08 17.88 -7.87
N TRP A 158 -9.77 18.08 -6.74
CA TRP A 158 -9.13 18.28 -5.44
C TRP A 158 -8.30 17.06 -5.04
N LEU A 159 -8.84 15.85 -5.20
CA LEU A 159 -8.16 14.60 -4.87
C LEU A 159 -6.89 14.43 -5.73
N VAL A 160 -6.95 14.71 -7.04
CA VAL A 160 -5.76 14.69 -7.92
C VAL A 160 -4.71 15.71 -7.47
N ASN A 161 -5.11 16.91 -7.06
CA ASN A 161 -4.17 17.92 -6.59
C ASN A 161 -3.50 17.52 -5.26
N GLU A 162 -4.27 16.96 -4.33
CA GLU A 162 -3.76 16.45 -3.05
C GLU A 162 -2.77 15.30 -3.26
N LEU A 163 -3.09 14.36 -4.16
CA LEU A 163 -2.17 13.28 -4.52
C LEU A 163 -0.85 13.81 -5.13
N ASN A 164 -0.92 14.82 -6.00
CA ASN A 164 0.28 15.44 -6.57
C ASN A 164 1.10 16.18 -5.50
N TYR A 165 0.45 16.83 -4.54
CA TYR A 165 1.13 17.50 -3.42
C TYR A 165 1.91 16.49 -2.55
N TRP A 166 1.27 15.39 -2.14
CA TRP A 166 1.95 14.34 -1.38
C TRP A 166 3.03 13.62 -2.19
N ALA A 167 2.80 13.39 -3.48
CA ALA A 167 3.81 12.82 -4.38
C ALA A 167 5.04 13.73 -4.49
N ALA A 168 4.86 15.05 -4.58
CA ALA A 168 5.95 16.02 -4.63
C ALA A 168 6.75 16.07 -3.33
N ILE A 169 6.08 15.99 -2.17
CA ILE A 169 6.76 15.89 -0.86
C ILE A 169 7.60 14.61 -0.78
N LEU A 170 7.04 13.47 -1.19
CA LEU A 170 7.76 12.20 -1.20
C LEU A 170 8.94 12.20 -2.17
N ALA A 171 8.79 12.81 -3.35
CA ALA A 171 9.88 12.96 -4.31
C ALA A 171 10.97 13.93 -3.82
N GLY A 172 10.59 15.01 -3.13
CA GLY A 172 11.52 15.97 -2.54
C GLY A 172 12.27 15.43 -1.31
N ALA A 173 11.67 14.50 -0.55
CA ALA A 173 12.32 13.81 0.57
C ALA A 173 13.28 12.68 0.13
N ALA A 174 13.31 12.36 -1.17
CA ALA A 174 14.19 11.34 -1.76
C ALA A 174 15.52 11.93 -2.31
N LEU A 175 15.76 13.23 -2.14
CA LEU A 175 17.03 13.93 -2.38
C LEU A 175 17.70 14.29 -1.04
#